data_AF-A0A8J4SXJ3-F1
#
_entry.id   AF-A0A8J4SXJ3-F1
#
_cell.length_a   1.000
_cell.length_b   1.000
_cell.length_c   1.000
_cell.angle_alpha   90.00
_cell.angle_beta   90.00
_cell.angle_gamma   90.00
#
_symmetry.space_group_name_H-M   'P 1'
#
loop_
_entity.id
_entity.type
_entity.pdbx_description
1 polymer ?
#
loop_
_entity_poly.entity_id
_entity_poly.type
_entity_poly.pdbx_seq_one_letter_code
_entity_poly.pdbx_strand_id
1 'polypeptide(L)'
;MLLETGKEVGKMERELALEIVRVTELAALASAPWMGRGDKNSADEAATLAMRAMFDSVSIRGTVVIGEGEMDEAPMLYIGEEVGNAEGPEVDVAVDPLEGTEIVAKGLNNALSVIAVAGKGNLLHAPDMYMEKLAVGPALVGKVSIEDPVEVTLEKAAEALNKNISDLTVMILDRVRHESTIKTLRKVGVRIKFLSDGDVAGAMAPAFPEAGIDLYVGSGGAPEGVLAAAALSCLGGEIQGRLMPANADEFQRCLQMGIDNPYKVLTMQDMIGTEDVIFAATGVTPGEILGGVRYLADDRAETDSIVMRAKTKTIRFIRSQHFLPNKEVLHKVRQLQSTPEPSDRIQSHVTILEQAEFSQSSVGNGNMKEVRSMASRKEVADLAGVSEATVSRVLNGVGPIKEETRRKVLEASDQLGYVPSALARSFARSKSGNLGVVLPYVPKAHLFSAYFFSEMLSGIGSKARDSGMDLLVMFRTPGEVMNYTDLFRRQKVDACIIL
;
A
#
# COMPACT_ATOMS: atom_id res chain seq x y z
N MET A 1 -2.29 18.24 -38.42
CA MET A 1 -3.54 17.46 -38.55
C MET A 1 -3.18 16.00 -38.36
N LEU A 2 -3.43 15.31 -37.25
CA LEU A 2 -4.36 15.50 -36.15
C LEU A 2 -3.68 15.05 -34.85
N LEU A 3 -3.52 15.97 -33.89
CA LEU A 3 -3.44 15.66 -32.46
C LEU A 3 -4.34 16.67 -31.75
N GLU A 4 -5.59 16.73 -32.22
CA GLU A 4 -6.69 17.32 -31.47
C GLU A 4 -7.64 16.18 -31.15
N THR A 5 -7.64 15.78 -29.88
CA THR A 5 -8.82 15.66 -29.01
C THR A 5 -8.35 14.90 -27.76
N GLY A 6 -8.10 15.66 -26.70
CA GLY A 6 -8.01 15.09 -25.37
C GLY A 6 -9.35 14.45 -25.03
N LYS A 7 -9.37 13.12 -25.01
CA LYS A 7 -10.36 12.30 -24.32
C LYS A 7 -9.74 10.94 -23.99
N GLU A 8 -9.98 10.54 -22.75
CA GLU A 8 -9.89 9.17 -22.21
C GLU A 8 -8.52 8.60 -21.82
N VAL A 9 -8.10 8.87 -20.58
CA VAL A 9 -7.58 7.82 -19.70
C VAL A 9 -8.49 7.76 -18.47
N GLY A 10 -9.36 6.75 -18.42
CA GLY A 10 -10.32 6.57 -17.33
C GLY A 10 -9.67 6.27 -15.97
N LYS A 11 -10.05 7.10 -14.99
CA LYS A 11 -10.59 6.81 -13.65
C LYS A 11 -9.74 6.32 -12.46
N MET A 12 -8.46 6.00 -12.59
CA MET A 12 -7.61 5.82 -11.39
C MET A 12 -6.14 6.17 -11.64
N GLU A 13 -5.63 7.17 -10.93
CA GLU A 13 -4.31 7.75 -11.19
C GLU A 13 -3.17 6.82 -10.77
N ARG A 14 -2.03 6.93 -11.46
CA ARG A 14 -0.85 6.07 -11.24
C ARG A 14 -0.20 6.32 -9.87
N GLU A 15 -0.38 7.52 -9.33
CA GLU A 15 0.18 7.97 -8.06
C GLU A 15 -0.55 7.33 -6.87
N LEU A 16 -1.85 7.03 -7.02
CA LEU A 16 -2.69 6.46 -5.97
C LEU A 16 -2.14 5.16 -5.37
N ALA A 17 -1.56 4.27 -6.19
CA ALA A 17 -1.01 3.01 -5.72
C ALA A 17 0.12 3.19 -4.67
N LEU A 18 0.97 4.21 -4.85
CA LEU A 18 2.05 4.50 -3.91
C LEU A 18 1.59 5.37 -2.74
N GLU A 19 0.44 6.04 -2.83
CA GLU A 19 -0.14 6.75 -1.70
C GLU A 19 -0.79 5.79 -0.71
N ILE A 20 -1.59 4.83 -1.20
CA ILE A 20 -2.30 3.88 -0.32
C ILE A 20 -1.37 2.97 0.48
N VAL A 21 -0.14 2.70 0.01
CA VAL A 21 0.82 1.90 0.80
C VAL A 21 1.18 2.59 2.11
N ARG A 22 1.30 3.92 2.09
CA ARG A 22 1.63 4.71 3.28
C ARG A 22 0.54 4.62 4.35
N VAL A 23 -0.71 4.40 3.91
CA VAL A 23 -1.86 4.17 4.80
C VAL A 23 -1.67 2.85 5.55
N THR A 24 -1.46 1.74 4.84
CA THR A 24 -1.19 0.44 5.48
C THR A 24 0.11 0.42 6.29
N GLU A 25 1.16 1.12 5.85
CA GLU A 25 2.41 1.24 6.60
C GLU A 25 2.22 1.94 7.94
N LEU A 26 1.45 3.04 7.97
CA LEU A 26 1.22 3.76 9.21
C LEU A 26 0.34 2.96 10.17
N ALA A 27 -0.70 2.29 9.67
CA ALA A 27 -1.55 1.40 10.44
C ALA A 27 -0.73 0.26 11.07
N ALA A 28 0.13 -0.39 10.29
CA ALA A 28 1.02 -1.44 10.78
C ALA A 28 2.01 -0.93 11.86
N LEU A 29 2.60 0.25 11.66
CA LEU A 29 3.48 0.88 12.66
C LEU A 29 2.75 1.26 13.96
N ALA A 30 1.46 1.59 13.87
CA ALA A 30 0.63 1.95 15.01
C ALA A 30 0.17 0.75 15.83
N SER A 31 -0.15 -0.37 15.19
CA SER A 31 -0.60 -1.60 15.87
C SER A 31 0.54 -2.51 16.34
N ALA A 32 1.69 -2.53 15.65
CA ALA A 32 2.85 -3.35 16.01
C ALA A 32 3.34 -3.25 17.48
N PRO A 33 3.27 -2.09 18.19
CA PRO A 33 3.63 -2.02 19.61
C PRO A 33 2.82 -2.96 20.51
N TRP A 34 1.63 -3.38 20.08
CA TRP A 34 0.72 -4.25 20.82
C TRP A 34 1.02 -5.75 20.62
N MET A 35 2.00 -6.07 19.77
CA MET A 35 2.42 -7.45 19.53
C MET A 35 2.80 -8.16 20.83
N GLY A 36 2.08 -9.24 21.17
CA GLY A 36 2.28 -10.06 22.35
C GLY A 36 1.82 -9.45 23.67
N ARG A 37 1.01 -8.37 23.66
CA ARG A 37 0.54 -7.69 24.88
C ARG A 37 -0.82 -8.15 25.39
N GLY A 38 -1.49 -9.06 24.68
CA GLY A 38 -2.80 -9.58 25.08
C GLY A 38 -3.97 -8.59 24.94
N ASP A 39 -3.76 -7.44 24.30
CA ASP A 39 -4.78 -6.41 24.10
C ASP A 39 -5.03 -6.20 22.61
N LYS A 40 -5.99 -6.97 22.09
CA LYS A 40 -6.36 -6.91 20.67
C LYS A 40 -7.12 -5.64 20.31
N ASN A 41 -7.96 -5.14 21.23
CA ASN A 41 -8.83 -3.99 20.97
C ASN A 41 -7.99 -2.73 20.82
N SER A 42 -6.98 -2.55 21.67
CA SER A 42 -6.07 -1.41 21.53
C SER A 42 -5.15 -1.54 20.32
N ALA A 43 -4.79 -2.76 19.89
CA ALA A 43 -4.05 -2.97 18.65
C ALA A 43 -4.85 -2.52 17.43
N ASP A 44 -6.12 -2.92 17.40
CA ASP A 44 -7.08 -2.63 16.35
C ASP A 44 -7.38 -1.13 16.28
N GLU A 45 -7.76 -0.53 17.41
CA GLU A 45 -7.99 0.91 17.53
C GLU A 45 -6.77 1.72 17.04
N ALA A 46 -5.54 1.28 17.36
CA ALA A 46 -4.33 1.97 16.90
C ALA A 46 -4.22 1.96 15.37
N ALA A 47 -4.49 0.81 14.75
CA ALA A 47 -4.44 0.66 13.30
C ALA A 47 -5.53 1.50 12.64
N THR A 48 -6.77 1.41 13.13
CA THR A 48 -7.96 2.11 12.60
C THR A 48 -7.76 3.63 12.65
N LEU A 49 -7.31 4.17 13.78
CA LEU A 49 -6.97 5.59 13.92
C LEU A 49 -5.89 6.04 12.93
N ALA A 50 -4.81 5.29 12.85
CA ALA A 50 -3.66 5.64 12.01
C ALA A 50 -3.99 5.55 10.52
N MET A 51 -4.74 4.52 10.12
CA MET A 51 -5.26 4.33 8.77
C MET A 51 -6.17 5.50 8.39
N ARG A 52 -7.18 5.79 9.22
CA ARG A 52 -8.16 6.84 8.95
C ARG A 52 -7.50 8.22 8.80
N ALA A 53 -6.56 8.55 9.68
CA ALA A 53 -5.84 9.83 9.61
C ALA A 53 -4.94 9.95 8.38
N MET A 54 -4.37 8.84 7.88
CA MET A 54 -3.53 8.88 6.67
C MET A 54 -4.37 9.06 5.41
N PHE A 55 -5.63 8.58 5.40
CA PHE A 55 -6.54 8.78 4.27
C PHE A 55 -6.76 10.26 3.93
N ASP A 56 -6.74 11.17 4.91
CA ASP A 56 -6.89 12.62 4.68
C ASP A 56 -5.79 13.21 3.78
N SER A 57 -4.68 12.49 3.59
CA SER A 57 -3.59 12.88 2.70
C SER A 57 -3.65 12.25 1.30
N VAL A 58 -4.61 11.35 1.05
CA VAL A 58 -4.75 10.60 -0.19
C VAL A 58 -5.69 11.33 -1.14
N SER A 59 -5.28 11.48 -2.39
CA SER A 59 -6.04 12.22 -3.42
C SER A 59 -7.16 11.36 -4.02
N ILE A 60 -8.22 11.11 -3.25
CA ILE A 60 -9.44 10.40 -3.67
C ILE A 60 -10.73 11.03 -3.12
N ARG A 61 -11.85 10.78 -3.81
CA ARG A 61 -13.21 10.79 -3.25
C ARG A 61 -13.62 9.35 -2.97
N GLY A 62 -13.12 8.80 -1.87
CA GLY A 62 -13.34 7.41 -1.51
C GLY A 62 -14.58 7.23 -0.65
N THR A 63 -15.36 6.19 -0.92
CA THR A 63 -16.41 5.72 -0.01
C THR A 63 -15.98 4.37 0.56
N VAL A 64 -15.97 4.22 1.88
CA VAL A 64 -15.69 2.94 2.53
C VAL A 64 -16.86 2.00 2.29
N VAL A 65 -16.65 0.88 1.61
CA VAL A 65 -17.68 -0.14 1.33
C VAL A 65 -17.50 -1.40 2.16
N ILE A 66 -16.27 -1.62 2.65
CA ILE A 66 -15.88 -2.64 3.61
C ILE A 66 -14.95 -1.95 4.60
N GLY A 67 -15.26 -2.06 5.89
CA GLY A 67 -14.46 -1.50 6.96
C GLY A 67 -14.83 -2.12 8.30
N GLU A 68 -14.70 -1.35 9.38
CA GLU A 68 -14.78 -1.84 10.77
C GLU A 68 -16.21 -2.24 11.21
N GLY A 69 -17.24 -1.86 10.44
CA GLY A 69 -18.62 -2.18 10.72
C GLY A 69 -19.60 -1.13 10.19
N GLU A 70 -20.86 -1.21 10.61
CA GLU A 70 -21.87 -0.19 10.32
C GLU A 70 -21.60 1.09 11.16
N MET A 71 -22.16 2.23 10.76
CA MET A 71 -21.96 3.53 11.45
C MET A 71 -22.33 3.51 12.93
N ASP A 72 -23.31 2.70 13.32
CA ASP A 72 -23.76 2.55 14.70
C ASP A 72 -22.82 1.65 15.54
N GLU A 73 -21.96 0.88 14.88
CA GLU A 73 -21.09 -0.15 15.48
C GLU A 73 -19.61 0.29 15.50
N ALA A 74 -19.19 1.08 14.50
CA ALA A 74 -17.81 1.54 14.32
C ALA A 74 -17.72 3.08 14.26
N PRO A 75 -16.89 3.73 15.09
CA PRO A 75 -16.79 5.18 15.12
C PRO A 75 -16.05 5.78 13.91
N MET A 76 -15.24 4.98 13.21
CA MET A 76 -14.44 5.37 12.04
C MET A 76 -14.26 4.16 11.14
N LEU A 77 -13.95 4.43 9.87
CA LEU A 77 -13.88 3.45 8.78
C LEU A 77 -15.15 2.60 8.72
N TYR A 78 -16.29 3.20 9.02
CA TYR A 78 -17.59 2.54 8.93
C TYR A 78 -18.07 2.49 7.48
N ILE A 79 -18.94 1.54 7.18
CA ILE A 79 -19.52 1.39 5.83
C ILE A 79 -20.32 2.65 5.46
N GLY A 80 -19.92 3.29 4.36
CA GLY A 80 -20.46 4.55 3.86
C GLY A 80 -19.67 5.79 4.29
N GLU A 81 -18.60 5.67 5.07
CA GLU A 81 -17.75 6.80 5.40
C GLU A 81 -17.02 7.34 4.15
N GLU A 82 -16.99 8.66 4.00
CA GLU A 82 -16.19 9.34 2.98
C GLU A 82 -14.74 9.54 3.47
N VAL A 83 -13.77 9.10 2.67
CA VAL A 83 -12.34 9.14 2.96
C VAL A 83 -11.55 9.74 1.79
N GLY A 84 -10.37 10.31 2.08
CA GLY A 84 -9.59 11.06 1.11
C GLY A 84 -9.72 12.57 1.30
N ASN A 85 -8.88 13.34 0.62
CA ASN A 85 -8.93 14.81 0.63
C ASN A 85 -10.00 15.42 -0.29
N ALA A 86 -10.91 14.58 -0.82
CA ALA A 86 -11.95 14.92 -1.81
C ALA A 86 -11.44 15.37 -3.20
N GLU A 87 -10.12 15.35 -3.44
CA GLU A 87 -9.51 15.51 -4.75
C GLU A 87 -9.42 14.14 -5.46
N GLY A 88 -9.07 14.11 -6.75
CA GLY A 88 -8.86 12.83 -7.46
C GLY A 88 -10.14 12.08 -7.90
N PRO A 89 -10.11 10.76 -8.12
CA PRO A 89 -11.24 9.98 -8.64
C PRO A 89 -12.26 9.54 -7.55
N GLU A 90 -13.50 9.24 -7.97
CA GLU A 90 -14.47 8.55 -7.12
C GLU A 90 -14.18 7.04 -7.08
N VAL A 91 -14.00 6.48 -5.89
CA VAL A 91 -13.57 5.09 -5.69
C VAL A 91 -14.31 4.43 -4.53
N ASP A 92 -14.50 3.11 -4.63
CA ASP A 92 -14.84 2.28 -3.47
C ASP A 92 -13.54 1.91 -2.75
N VAL A 93 -13.59 1.92 -1.42
CA VAL A 93 -12.47 1.57 -0.55
C VAL A 93 -12.89 0.41 0.35
N ALA A 94 -12.15 -0.69 0.31
CA ALA A 94 -12.25 -1.76 1.28
C ALA A 94 -11.01 -1.75 2.17
N VAL A 95 -11.20 -1.77 3.48
CA VAL A 95 -10.11 -1.72 4.45
C VAL A 95 -10.25 -2.83 5.47
N ASP A 96 -9.10 -3.32 5.91
CA ASP A 96 -8.95 -4.08 7.15
C ASP A 96 -7.71 -3.48 7.85
N PRO A 97 -7.92 -2.51 8.77
CA PRO A 97 -6.84 -1.82 9.44
C PRO A 97 -5.88 -2.77 10.13
N LEU A 98 -6.42 -3.81 10.78
CA LEU A 98 -5.65 -4.86 11.42
C LEU A 98 -6.27 -6.25 11.22
N GLU A 99 -5.86 -6.89 10.13
CA GLU A 99 -6.17 -8.28 9.88
C GLU A 99 -5.43 -9.14 10.91
N GLY A 100 -6.18 -9.94 11.67
CA GLY A 100 -5.62 -10.77 12.73
C GLY A 100 -5.30 -10.01 14.02
N THR A 101 -6.25 -9.25 14.57
CA THR A 101 -6.11 -8.60 15.89
C THR A 101 -5.67 -9.57 17.00
N GLU A 102 -6.20 -10.79 17.00
CA GLU A 102 -5.80 -11.89 17.90
C GLU A 102 -4.37 -12.38 17.66
N ILE A 103 -3.90 -12.37 16.40
CA ILE A 103 -2.52 -12.71 16.05
C ILE A 103 -1.57 -11.69 16.68
N VAL A 104 -1.86 -10.39 16.54
CA VAL A 104 -1.04 -9.34 17.17
C VAL A 104 -1.06 -9.49 18.68
N ALA A 105 -2.22 -9.57 19.31
CA ALA A 105 -2.33 -9.67 20.76
C ALA A 105 -1.52 -10.85 21.34
N LYS A 106 -1.46 -11.97 20.62
CA LYS A 106 -0.72 -13.18 21.00
C LYS A 106 0.74 -13.22 20.52
N GLY A 107 1.14 -12.30 19.64
CA GLY A 107 2.47 -12.32 19.01
C GLY A 107 2.69 -13.50 18.06
N LEU A 108 1.62 -13.91 17.37
CA LEU A 108 1.67 -14.94 16.34
C LEU A 108 2.07 -14.32 14.98
N ASN A 109 2.18 -15.17 13.96
CA ASN A 109 2.54 -14.75 12.60
C ASN A 109 1.31 -14.43 11.75
N ASN A 110 1.53 -13.69 10.66
CA ASN A 110 0.60 -13.37 9.56
C ASN A 110 -0.39 -12.20 9.74
N ALA A 111 -0.34 -11.42 10.81
CA ALA A 111 -1.16 -10.21 10.91
C ALA A 111 -0.73 -9.16 9.86
N LEU A 112 -1.71 -8.59 9.17
CA LEU A 112 -1.54 -7.59 8.11
C LEU A 112 -2.36 -6.34 8.38
N SER A 113 -1.99 -5.24 7.72
CA SER A 113 -2.90 -4.11 7.46
C SER A 113 -3.17 -4.05 5.97
N VAL A 114 -4.44 -3.95 5.55
CA VAL A 114 -4.84 -4.20 4.16
C VAL A 114 -5.80 -3.12 3.64
N ILE A 115 -5.61 -2.73 2.38
CA ILE A 115 -6.51 -1.85 1.63
C ILE A 115 -6.70 -2.39 0.21
N ALA A 116 -7.93 -2.36 -0.29
CA ALA A 116 -8.26 -2.46 -1.70
C ALA A 116 -9.05 -1.23 -2.16
N VAL A 117 -8.76 -0.76 -3.38
CA VAL A 117 -9.44 0.38 -4.01
C VAL A 117 -9.87 -0.02 -5.42
N ALA A 118 -11.14 0.21 -5.74
CA ALA A 118 -11.69 0.03 -7.09
C ALA A 118 -12.48 1.27 -7.52
N GLY A 119 -12.84 1.37 -8.80
CA GLY A 119 -13.78 2.41 -9.24
C GLY A 119 -15.12 2.29 -8.49
N LYS A 120 -15.79 3.40 -8.22
CA LYS A 120 -17.06 3.43 -7.47
C LYS A 120 -18.10 2.43 -8.02
N GLY A 121 -18.69 1.63 -7.12
CA GLY A 121 -19.67 0.59 -7.40
C GLY A 121 -19.10 -0.74 -7.94
N ASN A 122 -17.80 -1.00 -7.82
CA ASN A 122 -17.19 -2.26 -8.28
C ASN A 122 -16.89 -3.25 -7.16
N LEU A 123 -16.62 -2.78 -5.94
CA LEU A 123 -16.40 -3.69 -4.82
C LEU A 123 -17.75 -4.15 -4.31
N LEU A 124 -17.90 -5.46 -4.07
CA LEU A 124 -19.08 -6.01 -3.43
C LEU A 124 -19.18 -5.45 -2.02
N HIS A 125 -20.32 -4.84 -1.71
CA HIS A 125 -20.70 -4.48 -0.35
C HIS A 125 -21.04 -5.78 0.40
N ALA A 126 -20.02 -6.46 0.90
CA ALA A 126 -20.18 -7.76 1.53
C ALA A 126 -20.86 -7.60 2.91
N PRO A 127 -21.92 -8.38 3.21
CA PRO A 127 -22.48 -8.39 4.55
C PRO A 127 -21.48 -8.94 5.56
N ASP A 128 -21.53 -8.45 6.80
CA ASP A 128 -20.75 -9.00 7.90
C ASP A 128 -21.30 -10.38 8.32
N MET A 129 -20.76 -11.42 7.68
CA MET A 129 -21.07 -12.83 7.92
C MET A 129 -19.96 -13.73 7.36
N TYR A 130 -20.09 -15.04 7.53
CA TYR A 130 -19.14 -15.98 6.95
C TYR A 130 -19.33 -16.18 5.44
N MET A 131 -18.23 -16.47 4.77
CA MET A 131 -18.15 -16.89 3.37
C MET A 131 -17.27 -18.15 3.28
N GLU A 132 -17.77 -19.18 2.59
CA GLU A 132 -16.97 -20.32 2.13
C GLU A 132 -16.07 -19.85 0.99
N LYS A 133 -14.80 -20.25 0.99
CA LYS A 133 -13.75 -19.73 0.13
C LYS A 133 -12.92 -20.88 -0.44
N LEU A 134 -12.70 -20.84 -1.75
CA LEU A 134 -11.69 -21.61 -2.47
C LEU A 134 -10.79 -20.62 -3.20
N ALA A 135 -9.53 -20.50 -2.78
CA ALA A 135 -8.56 -19.60 -3.41
C ALA A 135 -7.35 -20.35 -3.94
N VAL A 136 -6.90 -19.97 -5.13
CA VAL A 136 -5.83 -20.63 -5.87
C VAL A 136 -4.92 -19.65 -6.59
N GLY A 137 -3.67 -20.09 -6.84
CA GLY A 137 -2.72 -19.35 -7.64
C GLY A 137 -2.96 -19.46 -9.15
N PRO A 138 -2.16 -18.75 -9.98
CA PRO A 138 -2.36 -18.66 -11.43
C PRO A 138 -2.43 -19.99 -12.17
N ALA A 139 -1.74 -21.03 -11.68
CA ALA A 139 -1.68 -22.33 -12.32
C ALA A 139 -3.01 -23.12 -12.28
N LEU A 140 -3.94 -22.74 -11.39
CA LEU A 140 -5.20 -23.46 -11.12
C LEU A 140 -6.45 -22.67 -11.48
N VAL A 141 -6.32 -21.43 -11.95
CA VAL A 141 -7.44 -20.59 -12.39
C VAL A 141 -8.31 -21.34 -13.41
N GLY A 142 -9.62 -21.38 -13.16
CA GLY A 142 -10.60 -22.07 -14.02
C GLY A 142 -10.47 -23.60 -14.07
N LYS A 143 -9.65 -24.23 -13.22
CA LYS A 143 -9.46 -25.69 -13.20
C LYS A 143 -10.12 -26.39 -12.02
N VAL A 144 -10.55 -25.64 -11.01
CA VAL A 144 -11.19 -26.14 -9.79
C VAL A 144 -12.50 -25.38 -9.54
N SER A 145 -13.41 -25.98 -8.77
CA SER A 145 -14.68 -25.35 -8.40
C SER A 145 -14.95 -25.51 -6.91
N ILE A 146 -15.50 -24.47 -6.27
CA ILE A 146 -16.01 -24.53 -4.89
C ILE A 146 -17.26 -25.43 -4.78
N GLU A 147 -17.88 -25.77 -5.90
CA GLU A 147 -19.02 -26.71 -5.95
C GLU A 147 -18.57 -28.17 -5.98
N ASP A 148 -17.32 -28.44 -6.32
CA ASP A 148 -16.78 -29.78 -6.27
C ASP A 148 -16.57 -30.22 -4.82
N PRO A 149 -16.80 -31.50 -4.48
CA PRO A 149 -16.28 -32.07 -3.24
C PRO A 149 -14.78 -31.82 -3.14
N VAL A 150 -14.28 -31.49 -1.95
CA VAL A 150 -12.88 -31.10 -1.77
C VAL A 150 -11.91 -32.18 -2.27
N GLU A 151 -12.24 -33.47 -2.18
CA GLU A 151 -11.44 -34.56 -2.75
C GLU A 151 -11.22 -34.40 -4.26
N VAL A 152 -12.29 -34.06 -4.99
CA VAL A 152 -12.24 -33.84 -6.44
C VAL A 152 -11.44 -32.58 -6.77
N THR A 153 -11.60 -31.53 -5.98
CA THR A 153 -10.78 -30.30 -6.10
C THR A 153 -9.29 -30.61 -5.98
N LEU A 154 -8.90 -31.48 -5.02
CA LEU A 154 -7.49 -31.85 -4.81
C LEU A 154 -6.94 -32.73 -5.93
N GLU A 155 -7.74 -33.66 -6.46
CA GLU A 155 -7.35 -34.48 -7.61
C GLU A 155 -7.12 -33.61 -8.86
N LYS A 156 -8.05 -32.72 -9.17
CA LYS A 156 -7.91 -31.74 -10.26
C LYS A 156 -6.69 -30.85 -10.07
N ALA A 157 -6.45 -30.38 -8.85
CA ALA A 157 -5.29 -29.55 -8.54
C ALA A 157 -3.96 -30.32 -8.69
N ALA A 158 -3.89 -31.56 -8.21
CA ALA A 158 -2.71 -32.42 -8.34
C ALA A 158 -2.35 -32.68 -9.80
N GLU A 159 -3.35 -33.03 -10.61
CA GLU A 159 -3.20 -33.23 -12.06
C GLU A 159 -2.71 -31.95 -12.74
N ALA A 160 -3.39 -30.82 -12.48
CA ALA A 160 -3.08 -29.54 -13.11
C ALA A 160 -1.70 -28.98 -12.74
N LEU A 161 -1.21 -29.28 -11.53
CA LEU A 161 0.11 -28.88 -11.05
C LEU A 161 1.19 -29.93 -11.35
N ASN A 162 0.82 -31.10 -11.88
CA ASN A 162 1.70 -32.24 -12.07
C ASN A 162 2.47 -32.60 -10.76
N LYS A 163 1.72 -32.68 -9.66
CA LYS A 163 2.24 -33.04 -8.33
C LYS A 163 1.57 -34.32 -7.83
N ASN A 164 2.26 -35.08 -6.99
CA ASN A 164 1.58 -36.12 -6.22
C ASN A 164 0.63 -35.45 -5.23
N ILE A 165 -0.51 -36.09 -4.96
CA ILE A 165 -1.50 -35.56 -4.02
C ILE A 165 -0.89 -35.33 -2.62
N SER A 166 0.06 -36.17 -2.21
CA SER A 166 0.77 -36.04 -0.94
C SER A 166 1.74 -34.85 -0.87
N ASP A 167 2.12 -34.29 -2.02
CA ASP A 167 3.00 -33.13 -2.10
C ASP A 167 2.22 -31.81 -2.08
N LEU A 168 0.90 -31.86 -2.32
CA LEU A 168 0.03 -30.69 -2.21
C LEU A 168 -0.05 -30.20 -0.77
N THR A 169 0.03 -28.89 -0.59
CA THR A 169 -0.17 -28.23 0.70
C THR A 169 -1.39 -27.34 0.66
N VAL A 170 -2.37 -27.65 1.51
CA VAL A 170 -3.64 -26.93 1.64
C VAL A 170 -3.61 -26.07 2.89
N MET A 171 -3.90 -24.79 2.74
CA MET A 171 -4.05 -23.86 3.85
C MET A 171 -5.51 -23.75 4.28
N ILE A 172 -5.77 -23.72 5.59
CA ILE A 172 -7.12 -23.66 6.16
C ILE A 172 -7.08 -23.08 7.58
N LEU A 173 -8.10 -22.33 7.97
CA LEU A 173 -8.24 -21.86 9.36
C LEU A 173 -8.51 -23.03 10.32
N ASP A 174 -7.84 -23.06 11.47
CA ASP A 174 -8.09 -24.04 12.54
C ASP A 174 -9.34 -23.65 13.34
N ARG A 175 -10.48 -24.25 12.96
CA ARG A 175 -11.80 -23.98 13.52
C ARG A 175 -12.62 -25.26 13.57
N VAL A 176 -13.48 -25.36 14.57
CA VAL A 176 -14.43 -26.48 14.73
C VAL A 176 -15.28 -26.68 13.47
N ARG A 177 -15.74 -25.59 12.84
CA ARG A 177 -16.52 -25.63 11.59
C ARG A 177 -15.77 -26.28 10.40
N HIS A 178 -14.45 -26.41 10.46
CA HIS A 178 -13.64 -27.04 9.43
C HIS A 178 -13.27 -28.49 9.72
N GLU A 179 -13.71 -29.09 10.83
CA GLU A 179 -13.33 -30.45 11.20
C GLU A 179 -13.65 -31.50 10.13
N SER A 180 -14.80 -31.37 9.45
CA SER A 180 -15.20 -32.26 8.35
C SER A 180 -14.21 -32.16 7.18
N THR A 181 -13.96 -30.94 6.71
CA THR A 181 -12.98 -30.66 5.65
C THR A 181 -11.60 -31.15 6.04
N ILE A 182 -11.12 -30.89 7.25
CA ILE A 182 -9.81 -31.34 7.75
C ILE A 182 -9.71 -32.88 7.77
N LYS A 183 -10.77 -33.58 8.22
CA LYS A 183 -10.81 -35.06 8.17
C LYS A 183 -10.68 -35.56 6.74
N THR A 184 -11.36 -34.92 5.80
CA THR A 184 -11.24 -35.24 4.38
C THR A 184 -9.85 -34.97 3.83
N LEU A 185 -9.26 -33.78 4.08
CA LEU A 185 -7.90 -33.45 3.67
C LEU A 185 -6.89 -34.50 4.16
N ARG A 186 -6.99 -34.89 5.43
CA ARG A 186 -6.13 -35.94 6.03
C ARG A 186 -6.35 -37.31 5.39
N LYS A 187 -7.60 -37.67 5.07
CA LYS A 187 -7.94 -38.94 4.41
C LYS A 187 -7.38 -39.00 2.99
N VAL A 188 -7.44 -37.90 2.24
CA VAL A 188 -6.87 -37.79 0.90
C VAL A 188 -5.34 -37.83 0.94
N GLY A 189 -4.74 -37.36 2.03
CA GLY A 189 -3.30 -37.48 2.27
C GLY A 189 -2.48 -36.26 1.85
N VAL A 190 -3.12 -35.10 1.62
CA VAL A 190 -2.42 -33.83 1.38
C VAL A 190 -1.74 -33.33 2.67
N ARG A 191 -0.78 -32.43 2.52
CA ARG A 191 -0.23 -31.66 3.64
C ARG A 191 -1.19 -30.53 4.00
N ILE A 192 -1.32 -30.23 5.30
CA ILE A 192 -2.20 -29.17 5.79
C ILE A 192 -1.36 -28.13 6.53
N LYS A 193 -1.55 -26.85 6.21
CA LYS A 193 -1.02 -25.73 6.98
C LYS A 193 -2.17 -24.97 7.63
N PHE A 194 -2.16 -24.95 8.96
CA PHE A 194 -3.19 -24.25 9.73
C PHE A 194 -2.88 -22.77 9.85
N LEU A 195 -3.93 -21.96 9.79
CA LEU A 195 -3.95 -20.56 10.22
C LEU A 195 -4.80 -20.44 11.48
N SER A 196 -4.33 -19.71 12.49
CA SER A 196 -5.15 -19.44 13.67
C SER A 196 -6.22 -18.40 13.35
N ASP A 197 -5.86 -17.35 12.62
CA ASP A 197 -6.70 -16.26 12.16
C ASP A 197 -6.12 -15.76 10.83
N GLY A 198 -6.77 -14.78 10.23
CA GLY A 198 -6.24 -14.04 9.08
C GLY A 198 -6.24 -14.84 7.78
N ASP A 199 -7.39 -14.86 7.10
CA ASP A 199 -7.54 -15.60 5.85
C ASP A 199 -7.38 -14.76 4.57
N VAL A 200 -7.10 -13.46 4.67
CA VAL A 200 -6.66 -12.66 3.51
C VAL A 200 -5.26 -13.11 3.10
N ALA A 201 -4.32 -13.15 4.07
CA ALA A 201 -2.98 -13.67 3.85
C ALA A 201 -3.02 -15.12 3.35
N GLY A 202 -3.91 -15.93 3.93
CA GLY A 202 -4.10 -17.33 3.55
C GLY A 202 -4.59 -17.52 2.13
N ALA A 203 -5.58 -16.74 1.70
CA ALA A 203 -6.11 -16.80 0.34
C ALA A 203 -5.12 -16.28 -0.71
N MET A 204 -4.23 -15.34 -0.34
CA MET A 204 -3.16 -14.84 -1.22
C MET A 204 -2.01 -15.85 -1.38
N ALA A 205 -1.70 -16.62 -0.34
CA ALA A 205 -0.51 -17.50 -0.30
C ALA A 205 -0.36 -18.45 -1.51
N PRO A 206 -1.42 -19.08 -2.05
CA PRO A 206 -1.34 -19.90 -3.27
C PRO A 206 -0.75 -19.22 -4.50
N ALA A 207 -0.78 -17.88 -4.56
CA ALA A 207 -0.22 -17.13 -5.68
C ALA A 207 1.29 -16.84 -5.54
N PHE A 208 1.91 -17.21 -4.41
CA PHE A 208 3.35 -17.06 -4.14
C PHE A 208 4.01 -18.43 -4.05
N PRO A 209 4.79 -18.86 -5.06
CA PRO A 209 5.48 -20.16 -5.05
C PRO A 209 6.33 -20.40 -3.79
N GLU A 210 6.94 -19.34 -3.25
CA GLU A 210 7.81 -19.36 -2.08
C GLU A 210 7.06 -19.65 -0.78
N ALA A 211 5.75 -19.36 -0.72
CA ALA A 211 4.91 -19.69 0.43
C ALA A 211 4.73 -21.21 0.60
N GLY A 212 4.93 -21.98 -0.48
CA GLY A 212 4.80 -23.44 -0.49
C GLY A 212 3.37 -23.91 -0.26
N ILE A 213 2.37 -23.08 -0.62
CA ILE A 213 0.94 -23.36 -0.50
C ILE A 213 0.36 -23.49 -1.91
N ASP A 214 -0.47 -24.50 -2.13
CA ASP A 214 -1.07 -24.76 -3.44
C ASP A 214 -2.48 -24.19 -3.54
N LEU A 215 -3.25 -24.26 -2.45
CA LEU A 215 -4.65 -23.83 -2.37
C LEU A 215 -5.00 -23.42 -0.94
N TYR A 216 -5.94 -22.50 -0.81
CA TYR A 216 -6.67 -22.23 0.42
C TYR A 216 -8.11 -22.71 0.28
N VAL A 217 -8.59 -23.45 1.29
CA VAL A 217 -9.98 -23.92 1.37
C VAL A 217 -10.52 -23.67 2.78
N GLY A 218 -11.80 -23.32 2.90
CA GLY A 218 -12.46 -23.18 4.19
C GLY A 218 -13.47 -22.05 4.20
N SER A 219 -13.68 -21.45 5.36
CA SER A 219 -14.60 -20.34 5.56
C SER A 219 -14.07 -19.32 6.58
N GLY A 220 -14.28 -18.04 6.29
CA GLY A 220 -13.93 -16.88 7.11
C GLY A 220 -14.85 -15.71 6.77
N GLY A 221 -14.54 -14.48 7.19
CA GLY A 221 -15.44 -13.35 6.97
C GLY A 221 -15.62 -13.03 5.48
N ALA A 222 -16.83 -12.65 5.09
CA ALA A 222 -17.16 -12.27 3.72
C ALA A 222 -16.41 -11.01 3.24
N PRO A 223 -16.24 -9.95 4.06
CA PRO A 223 -15.46 -8.78 3.68
C PRO A 223 -13.99 -9.11 3.30
N GLU A 224 -13.35 -9.99 4.07
CA GLU A 224 -12.00 -10.49 3.82
C GLU A 224 -11.92 -11.31 2.53
N GLY A 225 -13.02 -11.98 2.15
CA GLY A 225 -13.14 -12.64 0.85
C GLY A 225 -13.02 -11.66 -0.33
N VAL A 226 -13.62 -10.48 -0.21
CA VAL A 226 -13.54 -9.41 -1.22
C VAL A 226 -12.13 -8.80 -1.27
N LEU A 227 -11.50 -8.57 -0.11
CA LEU A 227 -10.09 -8.14 -0.05
C LEU A 227 -9.14 -9.16 -0.69
N ALA A 228 -9.35 -10.45 -0.42
CA ALA A 228 -8.59 -11.53 -1.04
C ALA A 228 -8.82 -11.59 -2.57
N ALA A 229 -10.05 -11.39 -3.03
CA ALA A 229 -10.36 -11.27 -4.46
C ALA A 229 -9.62 -10.09 -5.09
N ALA A 230 -9.59 -8.93 -4.44
CA ALA A 230 -8.83 -7.77 -4.93
C ALA A 230 -7.33 -8.10 -5.09
N ALA A 231 -6.73 -8.77 -4.09
CA ALA A 231 -5.34 -9.20 -4.17
C ALA A 231 -5.09 -10.22 -5.30
N LEU A 232 -5.90 -11.27 -5.39
CA LEU A 232 -5.74 -12.35 -6.38
C LEU A 232 -5.94 -11.85 -7.81
N SER A 233 -6.80 -10.85 -8.03
CA SER A 233 -6.97 -10.21 -9.34
C SER A 233 -5.67 -9.56 -9.84
N CYS A 234 -4.87 -9.04 -8.91
CA CYS A 234 -3.56 -8.46 -9.19
C CYS A 234 -2.50 -9.54 -9.42
N LEU A 235 -2.56 -10.62 -8.64
CA LEU A 235 -1.61 -11.74 -8.67
C LEU A 235 -1.88 -12.75 -9.81
N GLY A 236 -3.04 -12.64 -10.47
CA GLY A 236 -3.46 -13.57 -11.51
C GLY A 236 -3.97 -14.90 -10.98
N GLY A 237 -4.35 -14.96 -9.69
CA GLY A 237 -5.04 -16.09 -9.09
C GLY A 237 -6.56 -15.95 -9.19
N GLU A 238 -7.27 -16.84 -8.50
CA GLU A 238 -8.73 -16.88 -8.47
C GLU A 238 -9.20 -17.21 -7.05
N ILE A 239 -10.27 -16.57 -6.60
CA ILE A 239 -11.06 -17.01 -5.46
C ILE A 239 -12.52 -17.15 -5.88
N GLN A 240 -13.14 -18.23 -5.41
CA GLN A 240 -14.58 -18.46 -5.48
C GLN A 240 -15.13 -18.36 -4.04
N GLY A 241 -16.26 -17.69 -3.89
CA GLY A 241 -16.91 -17.45 -2.60
C GLY A 241 -18.34 -17.99 -2.57
N ARG A 242 -18.86 -18.33 -1.40
CA ARG A 242 -20.30 -18.55 -1.18
C ARG A 242 -20.68 -18.03 0.20
N LEU A 243 -21.66 -17.14 0.29
CA LEU A 243 -22.08 -16.61 1.59
C LEU A 243 -22.69 -17.73 2.45
N MET A 244 -22.52 -17.61 3.76
CA MET A 244 -22.99 -18.57 4.75
C MET A 244 -23.88 -17.88 5.79
N PRO A 245 -25.11 -17.43 5.44
CA PRO A 245 -26.05 -16.89 6.41
C PRO A 245 -26.31 -17.92 7.51
N ALA A 246 -26.09 -17.55 8.77
CA ALA A 246 -26.24 -18.45 9.91
C ALA A 246 -27.72 -18.62 10.34
N ASN A 247 -28.57 -17.67 9.96
CA ASN A 247 -29.97 -17.61 10.36
C ASN A 247 -30.83 -16.89 9.29
N ALA A 248 -32.15 -16.88 9.50
CA ALA A 248 -33.09 -16.25 8.57
C ALA A 248 -32.90 -14.74 8.46
N ASP A 249 -32.47 -14.06 9.52
CA ASP A 249 -32.29 -12.61 9.54
C ASP A 249 -31.08 -12.18 8.68
N GLU A 250 -29.95 -12.89 8.80
CA GLU A 250 -28.79 -12.73 7.92
C GLU A 250 -29.14 -13.02 6.45
N PHE A 251 -29.95 -14.06 6.20
CA PHE A 251 -30.42 -14.35 4.84
C PHE A 251 -31.26 -13.20 4.28
N GLN A 252 -32.17 -12.62 5.09
CA GLN A 252 -32.96 -11.45 4.69
C GLN A 252 -32.08 -10.21 4.49
N ARG A 253 -31.04 -10.01 5.32
CA ARG A 253 -30.06 -8.92 5.14
C ARG A 253 -29.38 -9.00 3.78
N CYS A 254 -28.96 -10.19 3.34
CA CYS A 254 -28.42 -10.37 1.99
C CYS A 254 -29.39 -9.92 0.89
N LEU A 255 -30.67 -10.29 0.99
CA LEU A 255 -31.69 -9.88 0.02
C LEU A 255 -31.90 -8.36 0.00
N GLN A 256 -31.91 -7.73 1.19
CA GLN A 256 -32.03 -6.27 1.31
C GLN A 256 -30.83 -5.53 0.71
N MET A 257 -29.65 -6.14 0.75
CA MET A 257 -28.43 -5.64 0.11
C MET A 257 -28.36 -5.95 -1.40
N GLY A 258 -29.41 -6.54 -1.98
CA GLY A 258 -29.50 -6.84 -3.41
C GLY A 258 -28.85 -8.17 -3.82
N ILE A 259 -28.58 -9.07 -2.88
CA ILE A 259 -28.01 -10.40 -3.14
C ILE A 259 -29.14 -11.42 -3.22
N ASP A 260 -29.75 -11.56 -4.40
CA ASP A 260 -30.96 -12.39 -4.63
C ASP A 260 -30.83 -13.85 -4.19
N ASN A 261 -29.63 -14.43 -4.27
CA ASN A 261 -29.35 -15.78 -3.82
C ASN A 261 -28.01 -15.86 -3.08
N PRO A 262 -28.02 -15.81 -1.73
CA PRO A 262 -26.82 -15.87 -0.91
C PRO A 262 -26.00 -17.16 -1.09
N TYR A 263 -26.65 -18.26 -1.49
CA TYR A 263 -25.99 -19.55 -1.70
C TYR A 263 -25.38 -19.71 -3.09
N LYS A 264 -25.58 -18.71 -3.98
CA LYS A 264 -24.92 -18.69 -5.28
C LYS A 264 -23.41 -18.56 -5.08
N VAL A 265 -22.64 -19.25 -5.92
CA VAL A 265 -21.20 -19.02 -6.01
C VAL A 265 -20.95 -17.61 -6.53
N LEU A 266 -20.20 -16.85 -5.74
CA LEU A 266 -19.62 -15.57 -6.09
C LEU A 266 -18.28 -15.81 -6.77
N THR A 267 -18.16 -15.30 -7.99
CA THR A 267 -16.89 -15.25 -8.73
C THR A 267 -16.12 -13.99 -8.35
N MET A 268 -14.86 -13.92 -8.79
CA MET A 268 -14.06 -12.69 -8.71
C MET A 268 -14.81 -11.48 -9.27
N GLN A 269 -15.51 -11.64 -10.39
CA GLN A 269 -16.26 -10.55 -11.01
C GLN A 269 -17.45 -10.09 -10.16
N ASP A 270 -18.10 -11.01 -9.43
CA ASP A 270 -19.17 -10.66 -8.49
C ASP A 270 -18.61 -9.91 -7.27
N MET A 271 -17.36 -10.18 -6.87
CA MET A 271 -16.72 -9.59 -5.67
C MET A 271 -16.04 -8.23 -5.92
N ILE A 272 -15.42 -8.03 -7.09
CA ILE A 272 -14.58 -6.84 -7.36
C ILE A 272 -14.85 -6.17 -8.72
N GLY A 273 -15.91 -6.59 -9.41
CA GLY A 273 -16.30 -6.02 -10.71
C GLY A 273 -15.32 -6.36 -11.84
N THR A 274 -15.30 -5.52 -12.88
CA THR A 274 -14.40 -5.69 -14.05
C THR A 274 -13.45 -4.52 -14.27
N GLU A 275 -13.55 -3.47 -13.45
CA GLU A 275 -12.68 -2.31 -13.54
C GLU A 275 -11.30 -2.55 -12.91
N ASP A 276 -10.52 -1.48 -12.85
CA ASP A 276 -9.18 -1.52 -12.28
C ASP A 276 -9.24 -1.60 -10.75
N VAL A 277 -8.39 -2.45 -10.18
CA VAL A 277 -8.28 -2.67 -8.74
C VAL A 277 -6.84 -2.44 -8.33
N ILE A 278 -6.66 -1.67 -7.26
CA ILE A 278 -5.38 -1.50 -6.57
C ILE A 278 -5.49 -2.17 -5.21
N PHE A 279 -4.48 -2.93 -4.84
CA PHE A 279 -4.38 -3.59 -3.54
C PHE A 279 -3.06 -3.19 -2.87
N ALA A 280 -3.10 -2.91 -1.58
CA ALA A 280 -1.92 -2.72 -0.75
C ALA A 280 -2.05 -3.48 0.56
N ALA A 281 -0.95 -4.05 1.03
CA ALA A 281 -0.87 -4.62 2.37
C ALA A 281 0.51 -4.38 2.98
N THR A 282 0.55 -4.24 4.31
CA THR A 282 1.79 -4.16 5.07
C THR A 282 1.79 -5.19 6.20
N GLY A 283 2.88 -5.91 6.38
CA GLY A 283 3.02 -6.88 7.46
C GLY A 283 3.14 -6.22 8.83
N VAL A 284 2.25 -6.58 9.76
CA VAL A 284 2.34 -6.16 11.17
C VAL A 284 3.23 -7.13 11.92
N THR A 285 2.96 -8.43 11.76
CA THR A 285 3.79 -9.52 12.28
C THR A 285 4.41 -10.31 11.11
N PRO A 286 5.53 -11.02 11.32
CA PRO A 286 6.15 -11.82 10.26
C PRO A 286 5.17 -12.85 9.68
N GLY A 287 5.16 -13.02 8.36
CA GLY A 287 4.29 -13.96 7.69
C GLY A 287 4.90 -14.64 6.48
N GLU A 288 4.10 -15.44 5.76
CA GLU A 288 4.57 -16.17 4.58
C GLU A 288 4.93 -15.26 3.40
N ILE A 289 4.26 -14.10 3.27
CA ILE A 289 4.39 -13.20 2.13
C ILE A 289 5.17 -11.94 2.51
N LEU A 290 4.89 -11.36 3.69
CA LEU A 290 5.45 -10.10 4.16
C LEU A 290 6.16 -10.27 5.50
N GLY A 291 7.26 -9.54 5.67
CA GLY A 291 7.88 -9.34 6.99
C GLY A 291 7.01 -8.45 7.88
N GLY A 292 7.06 -8.69 9.19
CA GLY A 292 6.43 -7.82 10.18
C GLY A 292 7.22 -6.54 10.44
N VAL A 293 6.64 -5.63 11.21
CA VAL A 293 7.32 -4.41 11.66
C VAL A 293 8.53 -4.78 12.52
N ARG A 294 9.70 -4.20 12.22
CA ARG A 294 10.92 -4.37 13.02
C ARG A 294 11.40 -3.04 13.55
N TYR A 295 11.45 -2.90 14.87
CA TYR A 295 12.09 -1.75 15.50
C TYR A 295 13.61 -1.90 15.45
N LEU A 296 14.29 -0.83 15.03
CA LEU A 296 15.73 -0.74 14.86
C LEU A 296 16.30 0.29 15.86
N ALA A 297 17.63 0.38 15.96
CA ALA A 297 18.29 1.43 16.73
C ALA A 297 17.97 2.84 16.17
N ASP A 298 18.26 3.86 16.97
CA ASP A 298 18.12 5.29 16.61
C ASP A 298 16.69 5.71 16.22
N ASP A 299 15.70 5.23 16.99
CA ASP A 299 14.28 5.52 16.81
C ASP A 299 13.79 5.22 15.38
N ARG A 300 14.24 4.10 14.82
CA ARG A 300 13.83 3.64 13.48
C ARG A 300 12.94 2.42 13.55
N ALA A 301 12.10 2.26 12.54
CA ALA A 301 11.38 1.02 12.27
C ALA A 301 11.47 0.66 10.79
N GLU A 302 11.35 -0.62 10.48
CA GLU A 302 11.23 -1.13 9.13
C GLU A 302 9.86 -1.76 8.92
N THR A 303 9.24 -1.51 7.77
CA THR A 303 8.02 -2.18 7.30
C THR A 303 8.31 -2.93 5.99
N ASP A 304 7.59 -4.01 5.77
CA ASP A 304 7.59 -4.77 4.51
C ASP A 304 6.16 -4.78 3.93
N SER A 305 6.01 -4.22 2.74
CA SER A 305 4.71 -3.94 2.13
C SER A 305 4.65 -4.48 0.71
N ILE A 306 3.45 -4.85 0.27
CA ILE A 306 3.15 -5.15 -1.12
C ILE A 306 2.14 -4.14 -1.66
N VAL A 307 2.34 -3.68 -2.90
CA VAL A 307 1.41 -2.84 -3.63
C VAL A 307 1.24 -3.42 -5.02
N MET A 308 -0.01 -3.58 -5.44
CA MET A 308 -0.33 -4.23 -6.69
C MET A 308 -1.45 -3.51 -7.42
N ARG A 309 -1.46 -3.61 -8.74
CA ARG A 309 -2.54 -3.04 -9.58
C ARG A 309 -2.93 -3.99 -10.70
N ALA A 310 -4.19 -4.41 -10.70
CA ALA A 310 -4.74 -5.43 -11.59
C ALA A 310 -4.56 -5.07 -13.07
N LYS A 311 -4.89 -3.84 -13.48
CA LYS A 311 -4.78 -3.41 -14.88
C LYS A 311 -3.35 -3.43 -15.43
N THR A 312 -2.38 -3.09 -14.59
CA THR A 312 -0.97 -3.01 -15.00
C THR A 312 -0.19 -4.30 -14.74
N LYS A 313 -0.80 -5.27 -14.03
CA LYS A 313 -0.16 -6.50 -13.54
C LYS A 313 1.18 -6.24 -12.86
N THR A 314 1.31 -5.06 -12.26
CA THR A 314 2.53 -4.62 -11.59
C THR A 314 2.39 -4.97 -10.12
N ILE A 315 3.38 -5.68 -9.61
CA ILE A 315 3.53 -6.04 -8.19
C ILE A 315 4.79 -5.34 -7.69
N ARG A 316 4.71 -4.70 -6.53
CA ARG A 316 5.82 -4.01 -5.86
C ARG A 316 5.94 -4.52 -4.45
N PHE A 317 7.13 -5.00 -4.12
CA PHE A 317 7.55 -5.19 -2.74
C PHE A 317 8.32 -3.94 -2.32
N ILE A 318 7.93 -3.36 -1.20
CA ILE A 318 8.45 -2.09 -0.69
C ILE A 318 8.93 -2.34 0.73
N ARG A 319 10.24 -2.15 0.93
CA ARG A 319 10.84 -2.12 2.26
C ARG A 319 11.17 -0.69 2.63
N SER A 320 10.54 -0.20 3.68
CA SER A 320 10.65 1.19 4.09
C SER A 320 11.31 1.29 5.46
N GLN A 321 12.28 2.20 5.59
CA GLN A 321 12.84 2.57 6.89
C GLN A 321 12.25 3.91 7.34
N HIS A 322 11.63 3.89 8.50
CA HIS A 322 10.92 5.01 9.09
C HIS A 322 11.74 5.58 10.23
N PHE A 323 12.06 6.86 10.17
CA PHE A 323 12.53 7.59 11.35
C PHE A 323 11.30 8.04 12.14
N LEU A 324 11.03 7.36 13.26
CA LEU A 324 9.80 7.48 14.03
C LEU A 324 9.56 8.89 14.61
N PRO A 325 10.59 9.66 15.03
CA PRO A 325 10.37 11.02 15.55
C PRO A 325 9.65 11.94 14.56
N ASN A 326 9.82 11.74 13.24
CA ASN A 326 9.15 12.55 12.21
C ASN A 326 7.73 12.07 11.85
N LYS A 327 7.22 11.02 12.49
CA LYS A 327 5.88 10.48 12.23
C LYS A 327 4.88 11.11 13.20
N GLU A 328 4.55 12.37 12.98
CA GLU A 328 3.63 13.14 13.87
C GLU A 328 2.29 12.45 14.09
N VAL A 329 1.70 11.86 13.03
CA VAL A 329 0.42 11.12 13.13
C VAL A 329 0.55 9.96 14.12
N LEU A 330 1.66 9.22 14.10
CA LEU A 330 1.89 8.09 15.01
C LEU A 330 1.97 8.56 16.48
N HIS A 331 2.57 9.73 16.73
CA HIS A 331 2.62 10.31 18.08
C HIS A 331 1.23 10.75 18.57
N LYS A 332 0.42 11.36 17.69
CA LYS A 332 -0.97 11.75 18.01
C LYS A 332 -1.83 10.53 18.34
N VAL A 333 -1.74 9.46 17.53
CA VAL A 333 -2.47 8.19 17.78
C VAL A 333 -2.10 7.63 19.16
N ARG A 334 -0.80 7.58 19.50
CA ARG A 334 -0.35 7.10 20.82
C ARG A 334 -0.88 7.94 21.98
N GLN A 335 -0.96 9.26 21.82
CA GLN A 335 -1.53 10.14 22.84
C GLN A 335 -3.03 9.89 23.04
N LEU A 336 -3.80 9.75 21.95
CA LEU A 336 -5.24 9.44 22.02
C LEU A 336 -5.52 8.12 22.75
N GLN A 337 -4.74 7.07 22.47
CA GLN A 337 -4.91 5.78 23.12
C GLN A 337 -4.59 5.81 24.63
N SER A 338 -3.75 6.75 25.07
CA SER A 338 -3.44 6.95 26.49
C SER A 338 -4.54 7.69 27.26
N THR A 339 -5.58 8.19 26.59
CA THR A 339 -6.72 8.88 27.20
C THR A 339 -7.74 7.86 27.73
N PRO A 340 -8.18 7.96 29.00
CA PRO A 340 -8.87 6.85 29.68
C PRO A 340 -10.35 6.61 29.33
N GLU A 341 -11.10 7.58 28.79
CA GLU A 341 -12.56 7.45 28.57
C GLU A 341 -12.95 7.46 27.08
N PRO A 342 -13.77 6.51 26.58
CA PRO A 342 -14.20 6.43 25.17
C PRO A 342 -14.97 7.67 24.66
N SER A 343 -15.78 8.30 25.52
CA SER A 343 -16.53 9.52 25.18
C SER A 343 -15.61 10.74 24.99
N ASP A 344 -14.52 10.81 25.77
CA ASP A 344 -13.52 11.87 25.65
C ASP A 344 -12.62 11.64 24.44
N ARG A 345 -12.44 10.39 23.98
CA ARG A 345 -11.78 10.07 22.71
C ARG A 345 -12.55 10.68 21.55
N ILE A 346 -13.85 10.43 21.41
CA ILE A 346 -14.67 11.01 20.32
C ILE A 346 -14.66 12.56 20.34
N GLN A 347 -14.67 13.18 21.52
CA GLN A 347 -14.64 14.64 21.66
C GLN A 347 -13.25 15.26 21.38
N SER A 348 -12.18 14.55 21.73
CA SER A 348 -10.82 14.90 21.33
C SER A 348 -10.50 14.55 19.86
N HIS A 349 -11.29 13.68 19.22
CA HIS A 349 -11.24 13.41 17.77
C HIS A 349 -11.77 14.59 16.95
N VAL A 350 -12.89 15.21 17.36
CA VAL A 350 -13.37 16.48 16.76
C VAL A 350 -12.27 17.54 16.87
N THR A 351 -11.49 17.54 17.95
CA THR A 351 -10.38 18.49 18.12
C THR A 351 -9.21 18.21 17.17
N ILE A 352 -8.99 17.00 16.67
CA ILE A 352 -7.95 16.72 15.65
C ILE A 352 -8.43 17.09 14.24
N LEU A 353 -9.70 16.83 13.94
CA LEU A 353 -10.36 17.29 12.71
C LEU A 353 -10.37 18.83 12.67
N GLU A 354 -10.78 19.45 13.77
CA GLU A 354 -10.80 20.91 13.92
C GLU A 354 -9.41 21.51 14.08
N GLN A 355 -8.35 20.84 14.57
CA GLN A 355 -6.98 21.40 14.71
C GLN A 355 -6.03 21.11 13.55
N ALA A 356 -6.30 20.07 12.75
CA ALA A 356 -5.83 20.03 11.37
C ALA A 356 -6.41 21.21 10.57
N GLU A 357 -7.65 21.61 10.85
CA GLU A 357 -8.27 22.84 10.35
C GLU A 357 -7.85 24.13 11.11
N PHE A 358 -7.52 24.08 12.42
CA PHE A 358 -7.19 25.26 13.26
C PHE A 358 -5.74 25.71 13.15
N SER A 359 -4.90 24.91 12.49
CA SER A 359 -3.67 25.41 11.89
C SER A 359 -3.95 26.39 10.73
N GLN A 360 -5.20 26.43 10.22
CA GLN A 360 -5.66 27.31 9.15
C GLN A 360 -6.75 28.33 9.57
N SER A 361 -7.32 28.29 10.78
CA SER A 361 -8.43 29.18 11.19
C SER A 361 -8.11 30.03 12.43
N SER A 362 -7.21 31.01 12.27
CA SER A 362 -7.19 32.18 13.15
C SER A 362 -7.11 33.49 12.38
N VAL A 363 -8.11 33.74 11.53
CA VAL A 363 -8.51 35.11 11.16
C VAL A 363 -10.03 35.18 11.03
N GLY A 364 -10.65 36.00 11.87
CA GLY A 364 -12.08 36.27 11.86
C GLY A 364 -12.55 36.96 10.59
N ASN A 365 -13.73 36.53 10.13
CA ASN A 365 -14.72 37.17 9.27
C ASN A 365 -14.29 38.42 8.47
N GLY A 366 -13.98 38.24 7.19
CA GLY A 366 -13.85 39.34 6.22
C GLY A 366 -13.45 38.90 4.82
N ASN A 367 -14.46 38.70 3.95
CA ASN A 367 -14.40 38.60 2.48
C ASN A 367 -13.53 37.50 1.81
N MET A 368 -14.22 36.63 1.04
CA MET A 368 -13.70 35.71 0.02
C MET A 368 -12.52 36.29 -0.77
N LYS A 369 -11.33 35.65 -0.68
CA LYS A 369 -10.29 35.65 -1.71
C LYS A 369 -9.46 34.35 -1.65
N GLU A 370 -9.46 33.63 -2.78
CA GLU A 370 -8.57 32.57 -3.28
C GLU A 370 -7.50 31.99 -2.34
N VAL A 371 -7.57 30.66 -2.12
CA VAL A 371 -6.46 29.84 -1.60
C VAL A 371 -5.34 29.82 -2.63
N ARG A 372 -4.17 30.39 -2.30
CA ARG A 372 -2.98 30.42 -3.19
C ARG A 372 -2.24 29.09 -3.18
N SER A 373 -2.03 28.53 -4.37
CA SER A 373 -1.14 27.40 -4.66
C SER A 373 0.33 27.76 -4.42
N MET A 374 1.19 26.74 -4.29
CA MET A 374 2.65 26.88 -4.22
C MET A 374 3.15 27.87 -5.28
N ALA A 375 3.91 28.87 -4.84
CA ALA A 375 4.36 29.95 -5.71
C ALA A 375 5.11 29.42 -6.94
N SER A 376 4.75 29.93 -8.11
CA SER A 376 5.33 29.60 -9.39
C SER A 376 6.45 30.57 -9.75
N ARG A 377 7.38 30.16 -10.62
CA ARG A 377 8.44 31.04 -11.15
C ARG A 377 7.89 32.29 -11.83
N LYS A 378 6.66 32.19 -12.37
CA LYS A 378 5.94 33.30 -13.00
C LYS A 378 5.53 34.35 -11.96
N GLU A 379 5.01 33.93 -10.82
CA GLU A 379 4.65 34.86 -9.74
C GLU A 379 5.88 35.55 -9.13
N VAL A 380 7.01 34.86 -9.06
CA VAL A 380 8.30 35.47 -8.68
C VAL A 380 8.74 36.52 -9.70
N ALA A 381 8.55 36.25 -10.99
CA ALA A 381 8.86 37.20 -12.07
C ALA A 381 7.97 38.45 -12.00
N ASP A 382 6.67 38.26 -11.79
CA ASP A 382 5.69 39.32 -11.68
C ASP A 382 5.96 40.20 -10.45
N LEU A 383 6.28 39.60 -9.29
CA LEU A 383 6.60 40.33 -8.06
C LEU A 383 7.94 41.07 -8.15
N ALA A 384 8.94 40.48 -8.80
CA ALA A 384 10.25 41.11 -9.00
C ALA A 384 10.28 42.13 -10.16
N GLY A 385 9.22 42.21 -10.97
CA GLY A 385 9.13 43.09 -12.14
C GLY A 385 10.09 42.70 -13.27
N VAL A 386 10.36 41.40 -13.45
CA VAL A 386 11.29 40.89 -14.47
C VAL A 386 10.67 39.73 -15.26
N SER A 387 11.31 39.27 -16.34
CA SER A 387 10.85 38.08 -17.06
C SER A 387 11.17 36.78 -16.31
N GLU A 388 10.38 35.72 -16.51
CA GLU A 388 10.66 34.37 -15.99
C GLU A 388 12.07 33.87 -16.36
N ALA A 389 12.54 34.23 -17.56
CA ALA A 389 13.89 33.91 -18.01
C ALA A 389 14.96 34.62 -17.16
N THR A 390 14.69 35.83 -16.68
CA THR A 390 15.56 36.58 -15.77
C THR A 390 15.55 35.97 -14.36
N VAL A 391 14.38 35.55 -13.85
CA VAL A 391 14.28 34.81 -12.58
C VAL A 391 15.10 33.52 -12.66
N SER A 392 14.95 32.76 -13.74
CA SER A 392 15.74 31.54 -13.99
C SER A 392 17.24 31.83 -14.03
N ARG A 393 17.68 32.91 -14.68
CA ARG A 393 19.10 33.30 -14.74
C ARG A 393 19.65 33.72 -13.39
N VAL A 394 18.88 34.45 -12.57
CA VAL A 394 19.28 34.87 -11.22
C VAL A 394 19.44 33.65 -10.30
N LEU A 395 18.45 32.76 -10.27
CA LEU A 395 18.45 31.58 -9.41
C LEU A 395 19.49 30.53 -9.83
N ASN A 396 19.79 30.45 -11.12
CA ASN A 396 20.80 29.52 -11.65
C ASN A 396 22.21 30.12 -11.76
N GLY A 397 22.37 31.43 -11.56
CA GLY A 397 23.66 32.13 -11.62
C GLY A 397 24.27 32.22 -13.04
N VAL A 398 23.44 32.35 -14.08
CA VAL A 398 23.90 32.28 -15.48
C VAL A 398 23.88 33.64 -16.17
N GLY A 399 25.04 34.09 -16.65
CA GLY A 399 25.23 35.33 -17.41
C GLY A 399 25.39 36.59 -16.55
N PRO A 400 25.77 37.74 -17.15
CA PRO A 400 25.89 39.01 -16.44
C PRO A 400 24.51 39.55 -16.05
N ILE A 401 24.29 39.77 -14.75
CA ILE A 401 23.04 40.28 -14.19
C ILE A 401 23.38 41.47 -13.28
N LYS A 402 22.61 42.55 -13.35
CA LYS A 402 22.77 43.71 -12.45
C LYS A 402 22.43 43.29 -11.03
N GLU A 403 23.24 43.69 -10.05
CA GLU A 403 23.05 43.36 -8.64
C GLU A 403 21.68 43.81 -8.09
N GLU A 404 21.18 44.96 -8.56
CA GLU A 404 19.84 45.42 -8.22
C GLU A 404 18.74 44.44 -8.66
N THR A 405 18.88 43.85 -9.85
CA THR A 405 17.93 42.86 -10.40
C THR A 405 18.03 41.52 -9.67
N ARG A 406 19.25 41.10 -9.31
CA ARG A 406 19.49 39.90 -8.50
C ARG A 406 18.79 40.03 -7.13
N ARG A 407 18.94 41.17 -6.46
CA ARG A 407 18.33 41.42 -5.15
C ARG A 407 16.80 41.34 -5.20
N LYS A 408 16.18 42.02 -6.18
CA LYS A 408 14.71 42.01 -6.36
C LYS A 408 14.13 40.61 -6.55
N VAL A 409 14.80 39.76 -7.34
CA VAL A 409 14.33 38.38 -7.58
C VAL A 409 14.49 37.50 -6.33
N LEU A 410 15.56 37.65 -5.56
CA LEU A 410 15.76 36.88 -4.33
C LEU A 410 14.78 37.31 -3.23
N GLU A 411 14.55 38.61 -3.05
CA GLU A 411 13.53 39.14 -2.14
C GLU A 411 12.13 38.65 -2.52
N ALA A 412 11.78 38.68 -3.81
CA ALA A 412 10.49 38.17 -4.30
C ALA A 412 10.35 36.64 -4.13
N SER A 413 11.43 35.89 -4.29
CA SER A 413 11.43 34.43 -4.09
C SER A 413 11.23 34.06 -2.63
N ASP A 414 11.88 34.79 -1.71
CA ASP A 414 11.78 34.61 -0.27
C ASP A 414 10.38 34.98 0.25
N GLN A 415 9.83 36.12 -0.22
CA GLN A 415 8.46 36.54 0.10
C GLN A 415 7.38 35.55 -0.36
N LEU A 416 7.64 34.82 -1.43
CA LEU A 416 6.70 33.85 -2.00
C LEU A 416 6.97 32.40 -1.54
N GLY A 417 8.01 32.15 -0.74
CA GLY A 417 8.40 30.79 -0.35
C GLY A 417 8.83 29.90 -1.53
N TYR A 418 9.32 30.51 -2.62
CA TYR A 418 9.65 29.77 -3.85
C TYR A 418 10.95 28.98 -3.71
N VAL A 419 10.86 27.65 -3.73
CA VAL A 419 12.02 26.74 -3.79
C VAL A 419 12.16 26.18 -5.21
N PRO A 420 13.28 26.40 -5.92
CA PRO A 420 13.47 25.85 -7.25
C PRO A 420 13.46 24.32 -7.21
N SER A 421 12.66 23.68 -8.08
CA SER A 421 12.63 22.22 -8.21
C SER A 421 14.01 21.65 -8.59
N ALA A 422 14.44 20.59 -7.91
CA ALA A 422 15.71 19.90 -8.20
C ALA A 422 15.74 19.33 -9.63
N LEU A 423 14.60 18.87 -10.14
CA LEU A 423 14.43 18.40 -11.52
C LEU A 423 14.62 19.56 -12.52
N ALA A 424 14.05 20.74 -12.25
CA ALA A 424 14.22 21.92 -13.10
C ALA A 424 15.68 22.44 -13.15
N ARG A 425 16.45 22.25 -12.06
CA ARG A 425 17.89 22.55 -12.03
C ARG A 425 18.72 21.61 -12.90
N SER A 426 18.36 20.33 -12.98
CA SER A 426 19.04 19.33 -13.83
C SER A 426 18.86 19.63 -15.33
N PHE A 427 17.64 20.04 -15.73
CA PHE A 427 17.31 20.40 -17.12
C PHE A 427 18.05 21.65 -17.62
N ALA A 428 18.32 22.62 -16.75
CA ALA A 428 19.02 23.85 -17.13
C ALA A 428 20.54 23.68 -17.28
N ARG A 429 21.13 22.65 -16.65
CA ARG A 429 22.59 22.45 -16.58
C ARG A 429 23.11 21.30 -17.46
N SER A 430 22.23 20.60 -18.18
CA SER A 430 22.56 19.37 -18.96
C SER A 430 23.39 18.36 -18.17
N LYS A 431 23.17 18.31 -16.85
CA LYS A 431 23.89 17.50 -15.88
C LYS A 431 22.86 16.87 -14.93
N SER A 432 22.98 15.57 -14.74
CA SER A 432 22.14 14.72 -13.91
C SER A 432 22.35 14.96 -12.41
N GLY A 433 23.52 15.47 -12.00
CA GLY A 433 23.92 15.55 -10.60
C GLY A 433 24.36 14.20 -10.01
N ASN A 434 24.38 13.13 -10.80
CA ASN A 434 24.63 11.78 -10.32
C ASN A 434 26.05 11.28 -10.66
N LEU A 435 26.71 10.71 -9.67
CA LEU A 435 27.90 9.87 -9.84
C LEU A 435 27.46 8.40 -9.86
N GLY A 436 27.62 7.75 -11.01
CA GLY A 436 27.36 6.32 -11.16
C GLY A 436 28.45 5.49 -10.52
N VAL A 437 28.09 4.41 -9.82
CA VAL A 437 29.03 3.37 -9.37
C VAL A 437 28.54 2.02 -9.84
N VAL A 438 29.31 1.36 -10.70
CA VAL A 438 29.02 0.02 -11.23
C VAL A 438 29.72 -1.01 -10.36
N LEU A 439 28.93 -1.84 -9.67
CA LEU A 439 29.44 -2.93 -8.86
C LEU A 439 29.66 -4.21 -9.68
N PRO A 440 30.76 -4.95 -9.44
CA PRO A 440 31.02 -6.19 -10.14
C PRO A 440 30.02 -7.26 -9.72
N TYR A 441 29.70 -8.18 -10.64
CA TYR A 441 28.94 -9.37 -10.31
C TYR A 441 29.87 -10.41 -9.65
N VAL A 442 29.58 -10.79 -8.40
CA VAL A 442 30.35 -11.81 -7.66
C VAL A 442 29.40 -12.93 -7.22
N PRO A 443 29.40 -14.10 -7.89
CA PRO A 443 28.38 -15.15 -7.71
C PRO A 443 28.39 -15.88 -6.35
N LYS A 444 29.45 -15.71 -5.55
CA LYS A 444 29.65 -16.45 -4.28
C LYS A 444 29.73 -15.58 -3.03
N ALA A 445 29.44 -14.27 -3.15
CA ALA A 445 29.45 -13.35 -2.02
C ALA A 445 28.31 -12.34 -2.15
N HIS A 446 27.57 -12.07 -1.06
CA HIS A 446 26.65 -10.94 -1.06
C HIS A 446 27.48 -9.65 -1.02
N LEU A 447 27.42 -8.84 -2.07
CA LEU A 447 28.27 -7.65 -2.24
C LEU A 447 28.18 -6.67 -1.05
N PHE A 448 27.01 -6.57 -0.42
CA PHE A 448 26.81 -5.74 0.77
C PHE A 448 27.15 -6.43 2.11
N SER A 449 27.39 -7.74 2.12
CA SER A 449 27.92 -8.46 3.29
C SER A 449 29.45 -8.43 3.36
N ALA A 450 30.10 -8.17 2.24
CA ALA A 450 31.55 -8.00 2.19
C ALA A 450 31.89 -6.58 2.64
N TYR A 451 32.40 -6.46 3.88
CA TYR A 451 32.83 -5.22 4.53
C TYR A 451 33.65 -4.27 3.62
N PHE A 452 34.40 -4.84 2.68
CA PHE A 452 35.18 -4.12 1.69
C PHE A 452 34.35 -3.18 0.79
N PHE A 453 33.22 -3.65 0.24
CA PHE A 453 32.43 -2.85 -0.71
C PHE A 453 31.56 -1.81 0.01
N SER A 454 31.09 -2.10 1.22
CA SER A 454 30.34 -1.14 2.02
C SER A 454 31.20 0.05 2.43
N GLU A 455 32.43 -0.19 2.89
CA GLU A 455 33.39 0.89 3.24
C GLU A 455 33.77 1.72 2.01
N MET A 456 33.99 1.06 0.88
CA MET A 456 34.33 1.75 -0.37
C MET A 456 33.16 2.61 -0.90
N LEU A 457 31.94 2.09 -0.90
CA LEU A 457 30.74 2.87 -1.28
C LEU A 457 30.48 4.02 -0.30
N SER A 458 30.72 3.82 1.00
CA SER A 458 30.64 4.88 2.01
C SER A 458 31.63 6.00 1.72
N GLY A 459 32.89 5.66 1.42
CA GLY A 459 33.91 6.65 1.05
C GLY A 459 33.59 7.40 -0.24
N ILE A 460 33.16 6.69 -1.30
CA ILE A 460 32.75 7.31 -2.57
C ILE A 460 31.55 8.22 -2.34
N GLY A 461 30.53 7.74 -1.61
CA GLY A 461 29.32 8.49 -1.31
C GLY A 461 29.58 9.76 -0.50
N SER A 462 30.48 9.69 0.49
CA SER A 462 30.91 10.87 1.26
C SER A 462 31.55 11.92 0.35
N LYS A 463 32.44 11.51 -0.55
CA LYS A 463 33.13 12.46 -1.46
C LYS A 463 32.21 13.01 -2.55
N ALA A 464 31.27 12.19 -3.04
CA ALA A 464 30.24 12.63 -3.98
C ALA A 464 29.38 13.74 -3.36
N ARG A 465 28.95 13.54 -2.10
CA ARG A 465 28.16 14.51 -1.34
C ARG A 465 28.91 15.84 -1.14
N ASP A 466 30.18 15.79 -0.75
CA ASP A 466 31.03 17.00 -0.62
C ASP A 466 31.09 17.82 -1.92
N SER A 467 30.93 17.13 -3.04
CA SER A 467 31.02 17.69 -4.39
C SER A 467 29.64 18.07 -4.96
N GLY A 468 28.58 17.96 -4.15
CA GLY A 468 27.20 18.24 -4.54
C GLY A 468 26.63 17.25 -5.55
N MET A 469 27.12 16.02 -5.56
CA MET A 469 26.64 14.93 -6.41
C MET A 469 25.96 13.84 -5.58
N ASP A 470 24.89 13.26 -6.13
CA ASP A 470 24.21 12.10 -5.58
C ASP A 470 24.83 10.80 -6.11
N LEU A 471 24.76 9.73 -5.33
CA LEU A 471 25.35 8.43 -5.70
C LEU A 471 24.30 7.52 -6.33
N LEU A 472 24.53 7.07 -7.57
CA LEU A 472 23.68 6.10 -8.26
C LEU A 472 24.41 4.76 -8.39
N VAL A 473 23.98 3.75 -7.63
CA VAL A 473 24.59 2.41 -7.66
C VAL A 473 23.92 1.54 -8.73
N MET A 474 24.73 0.86 -9.53
CA MET A 474 24.30 -0.01 -10.62
C MET A 474 24.94 -1.40 -10.48
N PHE A 475 24.16 -2.46 -10.65
CA PHE A 475 24.64 -3.84 -10.54
C PHE A 475 24.85 -4.45 -11.92
N ARG A 476 25.91 -5.25 -12.06
CA ARG A 476 26.12 -6.03 -13.29
C ARG A 476 25.32 -7.33 -13.27
N THR A 477 24.72 -7.65 -14.42
CA THR A 477 24.11 -8.94 -14.71
C THR A 477 25.12 -9.84 -15.47
N PRO A 478 25.19 -11.15 -15.19
CA PRO A 478 26.05 -12.06 -15.94
C PRO A 478 25.71 -12.11 -17.42
N GLY A 479 26.72 -12.04 -18.29
CA GLY A 479 26.55 -12.17 -19.75
C GLY A 479 26.12 -10.90 -20.49
N GLU A 480 25.91 -9.78 -19.78
CA GLU A 480 25.50 -8.52 -20.40
C GLU A 480 26.71 -7.72 -20.93
N VAL A 481 26.66 -7.36 -22.22
CA VAL A 481 27.63 -6.45 -22.85
C VAL A 481 27.23 -5.02 -22.47
N MET A 482 27.98 -4.42 -21.54
CA MET A 482 27.64 -3.10 -21.04
C MET A 482 27.96 -2.00 -22.05
N ASN A 483 26.93 -1.27 -22.47
CA ASN A 483 27.09 -0.01 -23.17
C ASN A 483 27.07 1.16 -22.17
N TYR A 484 28.19 1.40 -21.47
CA TYR A 484 28.30 2.49 -20.51
C TYR A 484 28.06 3.87 -21.15
N THR A 485 28.26 4.00 -22.47
CA THR A 485 27.97 5.25 -23.18
C THR A 485 26.47 5.58 -23.18
N ASP A 486 25.59 4.58 -23.06
CA ASP A 486 24.15 4.80 -22.97
C ASP A 486 23.73 5.46 -21.65
N LEU A 487 24.48 5.22 -20.56
CA LEU A 487 24.24 5.88 -19.27
C LEU A 487 24.48 7.39 -19.36
N PHE A 488 25.50 7.80 -20.11
CA PHE A 488 25.81 9.20 -20.39
C PHE A 488 24.85 9.79 -21.44
N ARG A 489 24.50 9.04 -22.50
CA ARG A 489 23.56 9.49 -23.54
C ARG A 489 22.16 9.75 -22.99
N ARG A 490 21.71 8.94 -22.03
CA ARG A 490 20.43 9.13 -21.34
C ARG A 490 20.51 10.16 -20.20
N GLN A 491 21.66 10.82 -20.02
CA GLN A 491 21.92 11.78 -18.94
C GLN A 491 21.53 11.23 -17.56
N LYS A 492 21.77 9.93 -17.31
CA LYS A 492 21.50 9.32 -16.00
C LYS A 492 22.61 9.60 -15.00
N VAL A 493 23.84 9.77 -15.50
CA VAL A 493 25.05 10.03 -14.72
C VAL A 493 25.92 11.06 -15.41
N ASP A 494 26.63 11.86 -14.62
CA ASP A 494 27.61 12.84 -15.10
C ASP A 494 29.03 12.26 -15.13
N ALA A 495 29.28 11.24 -14.31
CA ALA A 495 30.51 10.48 -14.22
C ALA A 495 30.19 9.06 -13.74
N CYS A 496 31.10 8.11 -13.99
CA CYS A 496 30.92 6.72 -13.60
C CYS A 496 32.23 6.14 -13.06
N ILE A 497 32.15 5.42 -11.93
CA ILE A 497 33.22 4.61 -11.36
C ILE A 497 32.85 3.14 -11.55
N ILE A 498 33.75 2.35 -12.12
CA ILE A 498 33.56 0.91 -12.32
C ILE A 498 34.47 0.18 -11.34
N LEU A 499 33.88 -0.64 -10.48
CA LEU A 499 34.55 -1.37 -9.42
C LEU A 499 34.87 -2.82 -9.80
#